data_AF-A0A7W8ZV91-F1
#
_entry.id   AF-A0A7W8ZV91-F1
#
_cell.length_a   1.000
_cell.length_b   1.000
_cell.length_c   1.000
_cell.angle_alpha   90.00
_cell.angle_beta   90.00
_cell.angle_gamma   90.00
#
_symmetry.space_group_name_H-M   'P 1'
#
loop_
_entity.id
_entity.type
_entity.pdbx_description
1 polymer ?
#
loop_
_entity_poly.entity_id
_entity_poly.type
_entity_poly.pdbx_seq_one_letter_code
_entity_poly.pdbx_strand_id
1 'polypeptide(L)' 'MRLKTLEAAELVHWTVVPTTPVMVRHHRTPRGVDLITALRPIAGHVQRCEGEGGPIGS' A
#
# COMPACT_ATOMS: atom_id res chain seq x y z
N MET A 1 12.92 1.33 4.56
CA MET A 1 12.77 2.79 4.44
C MET A 1 11.35 3.28 4.14
N ARG A 2 10.53 2.59 3.34
CA ARG A 2 9.21 3.12 2.91
C ARG A 2 8.17 3.31 4.04
N LEU A 3 8.18 2.45 5.06
CA LEU A 3 7.13 2.45 6.09
C LEU A 3 7.21 3.67 7.03
N LYS A 4 8.41 4.09 7.41
CA LYS A 4 8.64 5.31 8.22
C LYS A 4 8.17 6.58 7.50
N THR A 5 8.32 6.64 6.17
CA THR A 5 7.84 7.76 5.37
C THR A 5 6.31 7.81 5.31
N LEU A 6 5.65 6.65 5.24
CA LEU A 6 4.18 6.57 5.29
C LEU A 6 3.63 6.90 6.68
N GLU A 7 4.36 6.57 7.74
CA GLU A 7 4.06 6.99 9.11
C GLU A 7 4.20 8.51 9.27
N ALA A 8 5.31 9.09 8.80
CA ALA A 8 5.53 10.54 8.82
C ALA A 8 4.49 11.32 7.99
N ALA A 9 3.91 10.70 6.96
CA ALA A 9 2.81 11.24 6.17
C ALA A 9 1.41 10.95 6.76
N GLU A 10 1.35 10.32 7.94
CA GLU A 10 0.12 9.92 8.64
C GLU A 10 -0.79 8.99 7.81
N LEU A 11 -0.21 8.16 6.93
CA LEU A 11 -0.95 7.20 6.10
C LEU A 11 -1.00 5.81 6.74
N VAL A 12 -0.06 5.53 7.65
CA VAL A 12 0.04 4.28 8.39
C VAL A 12 0.33 4.61 9.84
N HIS A 13 -0.27 3.87 10.76
CA HIS A 13 0.08 3.86 12.19
C HIS A 13 0.57 2.49 12.58
N TRP A 14 1.42 2.46 13.59
CA TRP A 14 1.91 1.24 14.21
C TRP A 14 1.30 1.10 15.60
N THR A 15 0.98 -0.13 15.96
CA THR A 15 0.54 -0.49 17.31
C THR A 15 1.42 -1.63 17.77
N VAL A 16 2.07 -1.43 18.91
CA VAL A 16 2.83 -2.48 19.58
C VAL A 16 1.82 -3.38 20.30
N VAL A 17 1.83 -4.65 19.94
CA VAL A 17 1.06 -5.67 20.64
C VAL A 17 2.01 -6.36 21.62
N PRO A 18 1.75 -6.27 22.94
CA PRO A 18 2.61 -6.84 23.97
C PRO A 18 2.43 -8.37 24.03
N THR A 19 2.96 -9.06 23.03
CA THR A 19 3.10 -10.53 22.98
C THR A 19 4.55 -10.92 23.24
N THR A 20 4.81 -12.21 23.48
CA THR A 20 6.17 -12.75 23.53
C THR A 20 6.31 -13.80 22.42
N PRO A 21 7.07 -13.52 21.34
CA PRO A 21 7.80 -12.28 21.04
C PRO A 21 6.87 -11.09 20.71
N VAL A 22 7.39 -9.87 20.88
CA VAL A 22 6.65 -8.62 20.64
C VAL A 22 6.26 -8.51 19.17
N MET A 23 5.00 -8.21 18.92
CA MET A 23 4.45 -8.09 17.57
C MET A 23 4.15 -6.62 17.27
N VAL A 24 4.60 -6.16 16.10
CA VAL A 24 4.26 -4.83 15.59
C VAL A 24 3.16 -4.97 14.53
N ARG A 25 2.02 -4.33 14.75
CA ARG A 25 0.92 -4.30 13.77
C ARG A 25 0.87 -2.94 13.10
N HIS A 26 0.70 -2.95 11.78
CA HIS A 26 0.53 -1.75 10.98
C HIS A 26 -0.93 -1.63 10.56
N HIS A 27 -1.53 -0.49 10.87
CA HIS A 27 -2.88 -0.16 10.47
C HIS A 27 -2.85 1.05 9.55
N ARG A 28 -3.70 1.06 8.52
CA ARG A 28 -3.88 2.25 7.69
C ARG A 28 -4.73 3.24 8.47
N THR A 29 -4.35 4.52 8.42
CA THR A 29 -5.20 5.60 8.93
C THR A 29 -6.38 5.83 8.00
N PRO A 30 -7.42 6.58 8.41
CA PRO A 30 -8.47 7.01 7.49
C PRO A 30 -7.91 7.70 6.24
N ARG A 31 -6.96 8.62 6.43
CA ARG A 31 -6.23 9.30 5.33
C ARG A 31 -5.50 8.32 4.41
N GLY A 32 -4.89 7.27 4.97
CA GLY A 32 -4.25 6.20 4.20
C GLY A 32 -5.25 5.36 3.41
N VAL A 33 -6.44 5.09 3.96
CA VAL A 33 -7.52 4.40 3.26
C VAL A 33 -8.04 5.25 2.10
N ASP A 34 -8.24 6.55 2.32
CA ASP A 34 -8.69 7.48 1.28
C ASP A 34 -7.69 7.56 0.13
N LEU A 35 -6.40 7.68 0.44
CA LEU A 35 -5.34 7.71 -0.56
C LEU A 35 -5.30 6.42 -1.40
N ILE A 36 -5.35 5.25 -0.75
CA ILE A 36 -5.37 3.97 -1.47
C ILE A 36 -6.63 3.84 -2.32
N THR A 37 -7.76 4.35 -1.85
CA THR A 37 -9.02 4.36 -2.62
C THR A 37 -8.89 5.23 -3.86
N ALA A 38 -8.30 6.42 -3.74
CA ALA A 38 -8.05 7.32 -4.86
C ALA A 38 -7.03 6.77 -5.88
N LEU A 39 -6.02 6.02 -5.41
CA LEU A 39 -5.00 5.42 -6.28
C LEU A 39 -5.44 4.12 -6.95
N ARG A 40 -6.48 3.44 -6.43
CA ARG A 40 -6.95 2.14 -6.93
C ARG A 40 -7.30 2.14 -8.44
N PRO A 41 -7.96 3.17 -9.01
CA PRO A 41 -8.26 3.21 -10.44
C PRO A 41 -7.00 3.29 -11.30
N ILE A 42 -5.98 4.03 -10.85
CA ILE A 42 -4.70 4.17 -11.56
C ILE A 42 -3.98 2.82 -11.58
N ALA A 43 -3.89 2.15 -10.43
CA ALA A 43 -3.30 0.81 -10.35
C ALA A 43 -4.06 -0.20 -11.25
N GLY A 44 -5.39 -0.12 -11.27
CA GLY A 44 -6.22 -0.95 -12.15
C GLY A 44 -6.00 -0.65 -13.64
N HIS A 45 -5.77 0.60 -14.01
CA HIS A 45 -5.42 0.97 -15.39
C HIS A 45 -4.05 0.42 -15.79
N VAL A 46 -3.02 0.59 -14.95
CA VAL A 46 -1.67 0.07 -15.18
C VAL A 46 -1.72 -1.44 -15.40
N GLN A 47 -2.40 -2.18 -14.52
CA GLN A 47 -2.48 -3.64 -14.63
C GLN A 47 -3.22 -4.11 -15.87
N ARG A 48 -4.21 -3.35 -16.36
CA ARG A 48 -4.88 -3.63 -17.64
C ARG A 48 -3.93 -3.45 -18.82
N CYS A 49 -3.22 -2.32 -18.86
CA CYS A 49 -2.26 -2.02 -19.92
C CYS A 49 -1.11 -3.03 -19.96
N GLU A 50 -0.64 -3.50 -18.79
CA GLU A 50 0.37 -4.56 -18.69
C GLU A 50 -0.19 -5.93 -19.13
N GLY A 51 -1.48 -6.19 -18.91
CA GLY A 51 -2.15 -7.42 -19.36
C GLY A 51 -2.47 -7.45 -20.86
N GLU A 52 -2.55 -6.30 -21.53
CA GLU A 52 -2.75 -6.17 -22.98
C GLU A 52 -1.42 -6.24 -23.78
N GLY A 53 -0.28 -6.31 -23.10
CA GLY A 53 1.07 -6.42 -23.68
C GLY A 53 1.59 -7.85 -23.90
N GLY A 54 0.73 -8.79 -24.31
CA GLY A 54 1.15 -10.11 -24.82
C GLY A 54 2.06 -9.95 -26.07
N PRO A 55 2.99 -10.90 -26.34
CA PRO A 55 4.19 -10.63 -27.12
C PRO A 55 3.85 -10.29 -28.58
N ILE A 56 4.04 -9.02 -28.95
CA ILE A 56 4.26 -8.63 -30.35
C ILE A 56 5.77 -8.64 -30.55
N GLY A 57 6.26 -9.80 -30.96
CA GLY A 57 7.68 -10.07 -31.20
C GLY A 57 7.87 -11.45 -31.81
N SER A 58 7.44 -11.61 -33.06
CA SER A 58 7.94 -12.61 -34.02
C SER A 58 8.17 -11.91 -35.35
#